data_AF-A0A378CE05-F1
#
_entry.id   AF-A0A378CE05-F1
#
_cell.length_a   1.000
_cell.length_b   1.000
_cell.length_c   1.000
_cell.angle_alpha   90.00
_cell.angle_beta   90.00
_cell.angle_gamma   90.00
#
_symmetry.space_group_name_H-M   'P 1'
#
loop_
_entity.id
_entity.type
_entity.pdbx_description
1 polymer ?
#
loop_
_entity_poly.entity_id
_entity_poly.type
_entity_poly.pdbx_seq_one_letter_code
_entity_poly.pdbx_strand_id
1 'polypeptide(L)'
;MSNIRLRNVTKRFGSTVTLHQVNLDIEDGEFAVFVGPSGCGKSTLLRMIAGLEEVSEGEVLIGDEVMNDVVPPAAAWRWSSSPMRSIRT
;
A
#
# COMPACT_ATOMS: atom_id res chain seq x y z
N MET A 1 -9.34 11.67 4.02
CA MET A 1 -8.14 12.04 4.79
C MET A 1 -7.99 10.94 5.81
N SER A 2 -7.13 9.97 5.50
CA SER A 2 -7.08 8.63 6.10
C SER A 2 -5.61 8.24 6.26
N ASN A 3 -5.23 7.83 7.46
CA ASN A 3 -3.92 7.25 7.74
C ASN A 3 -3.76 5.89 7.04
N ILE A 4 -2.52 5.49 6.76
CA ILE A 4 -2.19 4.18 6.21
C ILE A 4 -1.30 3.46 7.22
N ARG A 5 -1.72 2.27 7.66
CA ARG A 5 -0.97 1.45 8.60
C ARG A 5 -0.68 0.08 8.00
N LEU A 6 0.57 -0.34 8.05
CA LEU A 6 1.01 -1.71 7.75
C LEU A 6 1.44 -2.36 9.05
N ARG A 7 0.85 -3.50 9.39
CA ARG A 7 1.19 -4.27 10.60
C ARG A 7 1.71 -5.64 10.20
N ASN A 8 3.01 -5.85 10.40
CA ASN A 8 3.72 -7.10 10.09
C ASN A 8 3.48 -7.65 8.68
N VAL A 9 3.32 -6.75 7.70
CA VAL A 9 2.97 -7.13 6.32
C VAL A 9 4.09 -7.91 5.67
N THR A 10 3.77 -9.12 5.23
CA THR A 10 4.70 -10.01 4.53
C THR A 10 4.13 -10.36 3.17
N LYS A 11 4.98 -10.34 2.15
CA LYS A 11 4.62 -10.77 0.79
C LYS A 11 5.53 -11.88 0.31
N ARG A 12 4.89 -12.97 -0.13
CA ARG A 12 5.53 -14.15 -0.70
C ARG A 12 5.04 -14.40 -2.12
N PHE A 13 5.96 -14.77 -3.00
CA PHE A 13 5.68 -15.32 -4.32
C PHE A 13 6.22 -16.74 -4.37
N GLY A 14 5.34 -17.74 -4.29
CA GLY A 14 5.73 -19.14 -4.16
C GLY A 14 6.53 -19.37 -2.87
N SER A 15 7.78 -19.82 -2.98
CA SER A 15 8.69 -20.01 -1.84
C SER A 15 9.47 -18.75 -1.45
N THR A 16 9.51 -17.74 -2.32
CA THR A 16 10.35 -16.55 -2.15
C THR A 16 9.61 -15.48 -1.39
N VAL A 17 10.17 -14.99 -0.29
CA VAL A 17 9.65 -13.83 0.43
C VAL A 17 10.29 -12.56 -0.15
N THR A 18 9.47 -11.61 -0.58
CA THR A 18 9.92 -10.35 -1.17
C THR A 18 9.84 -9.20 -0.18
N LEU A 19 8.87 -9.23 0.73
CA LEU A 19 8.71 -8.26 1.81
C LEU A 19 8.57 -9.01 3.13
N HIS A 20 9.37 -8.64 4.13
CA HIS A 20 9.46 -9.31 5.41
C HIS A 20 8.94 -8.39 6.52
N GLN A 21 7.79 -8.74 7.12
CA GLN A 21 7.25 -8.09 8.32
C GLN A 21 7.33 -6.55 8.32
N VAL A 22 6.87 -5.95 7.22
CA VAL A 22 6.88 -4.49 7.04
C VAL A 22 5.90 -3.87 8.03
N ASN A 23 6.41 -2.93 8.81
CA ASN A 23 5.64 -2.09 9.71
C ASN A 23 5.80 -0.64 9.29
N LEU A 24 4.68 0.04 9.03
CA LEU A 24 4.66 1.41 8.54
C LEU A 24 3.44 2.12 9.10
N ASP A 25 3.60 3.38 9.48
CA ASP A 25 2.53 4.29 9.85
C ASP A 25 2.72 5.55 9.01
N ILE A 26 1.74 5.90 8.20
CA ILE A 26 1.71 7.15 7.42
C ILE A 26 0.49 7.91 7.92
N GLU A 27 0.74 9.05 8.55
CA GLU A 27 -0.32 9.89 9.09
C GLU A 27 -1.03 10.67 7.98
N ASP A 28 -2.24 11.13 8.28
CA ASP A 28 -2.98 11.95 7.32
C ASP A 28 -2.23 13.25 7.00
N GLY A 29 -2.11 13.56 5.70
CA GLY A 29 -1.35 14.71 5.21
C GLY A 29 0.17 14.50 5.14
N GLU A 30 0.68 13.34 5.54
CA GLU A 30 2.10 13.03 5.45
C GLU A 30 2.51 12.72 4.00
N PHE A 31 3.69 13.22 3.61
CA PHE A 31 4.27 12.96 2.31
C PHE A 31 5.42 11.95 2.45
N ALA A 32 5.11 10.68 2.19
CA ALA A 32 6.09 9.59 2.23
C ALA A 32 6.68 9.29 0.85
N VAL A 33 7.98 8.99 0.79
CA VAL A 33 8.68 8.57 -0.44
C VAL A 33 9.38 7.23 -0.21
N PHE A 34 9.09 6.23 -1.04
CA PHE A 34 9.73 4.92 -0.98
C PHE A 34 10.99 4.90 -1.85
N VAL A 35 12.15 4.76 -1.21
CA VAL A 35 13.45 4.64 -1.88
C VAL A 35 14.08 3.26 -1.65
N GLY A 36 14.87 2.79 -2.62
CA GLY A 36 15.62 1.54 -2.50
C GLY A 36 16.01 0.93 -3.84
N PRO A 37 16.90 -0.07 -3.85
CA PRO A 37 17.41 -0.73 -5.07
C PRO A 37 16.29 -1.30 -5.97
N SER A 38 16.60 -1.54 -7.24
CA SER A 38 15.68 -2.27 -8.12
C SER A 38 15.36 -3.64 -7.51
N GLY A 39 14.07 -4.02 -7.51
CA GLY A 39 13.63 -5.31 -6.96
C GLY A 39 13.40 -5.37 -5.44
N CYS A 40 13.60 -4.28 -4.67
CA CYS A 40 13.39 -4.31 -3.22
C CYS A 40 11.90 -4.30 -2.76
N GLY A 41 10.95 -4.47 -3.68
CA GLY A 41 9.52 -4.61 -3.34
C GLY A 41 8.70 -3.32 -3.22
N LYS A 42 9.23 -2.15 -3.60
CA LYS A 42 8.49 -0.85 -3.55
C LYS A 42 7.15 -0.90 -4.29
N SER A 43 7.17 -1.26 -5.57
CA SER A 43 5.95 -1.33 -6.38
C SER A 43 4.99 -2.39 -5.87
N THR A 44 5.51 -3.49 -5.31
CA THR A 44 4.71 -4.54 -4.67
C THR A 44 3.98 -3.99 -3.44
N LEU A 45 4.68 -3.23 -2.59
CA LEU A 45 4.10 -2.57 -1.42
C LEU A 45 2.98 -1.60 -1.80
N LEU A 46 3.22 -0.74 -2.79
CA LEU A 46 2.22 0.21 -3.29
C LEU A 46 0.99 -0.49 -3.88
N ARG A 47 1.18 -1.61 -4.59
CA ARG A 47 0.06 -2.40 -5.11
C ARG A 47 -0.76 -3.05 -4.00
N MET A 48 -0.12 -3.54 -2.94
CA MET A 48 -0.84 -4.08 -1.77
C MET A 48 -1.67 -3.01 -1.08
N ILE A 49 -1.10 -1.82 -0.85
CA ILE A 49 -1.84 -0.67 -0.28
C ILE A 49 -3.05 -0.29 -1.15
N ALA A 50 -2.91 -0.34 -2.48
CA ALA A 50 -3.99 -0.02 -3.41
C ALA A 50 -5.04 -1.14 -3.57
N GLY A 51 -4.85 -2.31 -2.94
CA GLY A 51 -5.69 -3.50 -3.12
C GLY A 51 -5.48 -4.22 -4.46
N LEU A 52 -4.40 -3.90 -5.20
CA LEU A 52 -4.07 -4.50 -6.50
C LEU A 52 -3.18 -5.76 -6.38
N GLU A 53 -2.73 -6.08 -5.18
CA GLU A 53 -1.89 -7.24 -4.88
C GLU A 53 -2.27 -7.78 -3.51
N GLU A 54 -2.43 -9.09 -3.39
CA GLU A 54 -2.81 -9.73 -2.11
C GLU A 54 -1.67 -9.67 -1.09
N VAL A 55 -2.02 -9.52 0.17
CA VAL A 55 -1.09 -9.61 1.31
C VAL A 55 -0.98 -11.07 1.73
N SER A 56 0.24 -11.60 1.87
CA SER A 56 0.40 -13.00 2.28
C SER A 56 0.16 -13.19 3.77
N GLU A 57 0.68 -12.28 4.60
CA GLU A 57 0.51 -12.29 6.06
C GLU A 57 0.51 -10.85 6.59
N GLY A 58 -0.13 -10.60 7.73
CA GLY A 58 -0.24 -9.27 8.33
C GLY A 58 -1.43 -8.45 7.81
N GLU A 59 -1.49 -7.18 8.18
CA GLU A 59 -2.66 -6.32 7.93
C GLU A 59 -2.27 -5.00 7.27
N VAL A 60 -3.08 -4.60 6.27
CA VAL A 60 -3.07 -3.28 5.66
C VAL A 60 -4.32 -2.55 6.12
N LEU A 61 -4.15 -1.44 6.82
CA LEU A 61 -5.26 -0.61 7.28
C LEU A 61 -5.22 0.75 6.60
N ILE A 62 -6.39 1.22 6.19
CA ILE A 62 -6.57 2.58 5.65
C ILE A 62 -7.69 3.21 6.48
N GLY A 63 -7.37 4.25 7.24
CA GLY A 63 -8.22 4.60 8.37
C GLY A 63 -8.13 3.53 9.46
N ASP A 64 -9.30 3.13 9.96
CA ASP A 64 -9.48 2.06 10.95
C ASP A 64 -9.96 0.73 10.32
N GLU A 65 -10.04 0.67 8.99
CA GLU A 65 -10.54 -0.49 8.27
C GLU A 65 -9.39 -1.36 7.72
N VAL A 66 -9.50 -2.68 7.91
CA VAL A 66 -8.57 -3.67 7.32
C VAL A 66 -8.97 -3.91 5.87
N MET A 67 -8.03 -3.68 4.95
CA MET A 67 -8.26 -3.63 3.51
C MET A 67 -7.78 -4.88 2.75
N ASN A 68 -7.25 -5.89 3.44
CA ASN A 68 -6.63 -7.07 2.81
C ASN A 68 -7.51 -7.77 1.76
N ASP A 69 -8.81 -7.90 2.03
CA ASP A 69 -9.77 -8.62 1.18
C ASP A 69 -10.71 -7.69 0.40
N VAL A 70 -10.47 -6.37 0.49
CA VAL A 70 -11.29 -5.38 -0.19
C VAL A 70 -10.83 -5.30 -1.64
N VAL A 71 -11.56 -5.98 -2.52
CA VAL A 71 -11.33 -5.87 -3.97
C VAL A 71 -11.54 -4.40 -4.35
N PRO A 72 -10.54 -3.73 -4.95
CA PRO A 72 -10.70 -2.34 -5.35
C PRO A 72 -11.84 -2.31 -6.36
N PRO A 73 -12.96 -1.61 -6.09
CA PRO A 73 -13.97 -1.48 -7.11
C PRO A 73 -13.32 -0.77 -8.30
N ALA A 74 -13.64 -1.21 -9.52
CA ALA A 74 -12.96 -0.80 -10.76
C ALA A 74 -12.91 0.73 -11.03
N ALA A 75 -13.43 1.57 -10.11
CA ALA A 75 -13.38 3.02 -10.09
C ALA A 75 -13.20 3.68 -8.68
N ALA A 76 -12.82 2.96 -7.61
CA ALA A 76 -13.23 3.35 -6.25
C ALA A 76 -12.18 3.79 -5.23
N TRP A 77 -10.94 4.06 -5.64
CA TRP A 77 -10.18 5.10 -4.95
C TRP A 77 -10.64 6.45 -5.50
N ARG A 78 -11.89 6.86 -5.19
CA ARG A 78 -12.35 8.23 -5.43
C ARG A 78 -11.69 9.12 -4.38
N TRP A 79 -10.36 9.28 -4.48
CA TRP A 79 -9.58 10.30 -3.81
C TRP A 79 -10.40 11.59 -3.89
N SER A 80 -10.83 12.10 -2.74
CA SER A 80 -11.86 13.15 -2.68
C SER A 80 -11.46 14.33 -3.58
N SER A 81 -12.11 14.44 -4.73
CA SER A 81 -12.36 15.65 -5.53
C SER A 81 -11.25 16.69 -5.75
N SER A 82 -9.98 16.42 -5.47
CA SER A 82 -8.87 17.30 -5.82
C SER A 82 -8.30 16.86 -7.18
N PRO A 83 -8.29 17.74 -8.20
CA PRO A 83 -7.75 17.39 -9.50
C PRO A 83 -6.27 17.02 -9.34
N MET A 84 -5.98 15.78 -9.67
CA MET A 84 -4.65 15.18 -9.75
C MET A 84 -3.73 16.10 -10.56
N ARG A 85 -2.90 16.90 -9.88
CA ARG A 85 -1.84 17.66 -10.55
C ARG A 85 -0.83 16.65 -11.08
N SER A 86 -0.86 16.49 -12.40
CA SER A 86 0.14 15.77 -13.18
C SER A 86 1.55 16.09 -12.67
N ILE A 87 2.20 15.10 -12.04
CA ILE A 87 3.65 15.07 -11.94
C ILE A 87 4.13 14.75 -13.36
N ARG A 88 4.48 15.81 -14.11
CA ARG A 88 5.37 15.65 -15.25
C ARG A 88 6.79 15.55 -14.72
N THR A 89 7.54 14.62 -15.28
CA THR A 89 9.00 14.51 -15.19
C THR A 89 9.69 15.83 -15.46
#